data_AF-A0A431IZ89-F1
#
_entry.id   AF-A0A431IZ89-F1
#
_cell.length_a   1.000
_cell.length_b   1.000
_cell.length_c   1.000
_cell.angle_alpha   90.00
_cell.angle_beta   90.00
_cell.angle_gamma   90.00
#
_symmetry.space_group_name_H-M   'P 1'
#
loop_
_entity.id
_entity.type
_entity.pdbx_description
1 polymer ?
#
loop_
_entity_poly.entity_id
_entity_poly.type
_entity_poly.pdbx_seq_one_letter_code
_entity_poly.pdbx_strand_id
1 'polypeptide(L)'
;MKLFIIHVGYYDNEVGMYELHSQFLIAAKTAADAKNIAISKPVYKAKNMHIDGIQEINQIDGYSIDLKPTLDSLENKIYSYQEIKSM
;
A
#
# COMPACT_ATOMS: atom_id res chain seq x y z
N MET A 1 4.91 -4.21 14.43
CA MET A 1 3.72 -3.74 13.67
C MET A 1 3.27 -4.83 12.74
N LYS A 2 2.06 -4.76 12.18
CA LYS A 2 1.59 -5.66 11.12
C LYS A 2 1.55 -4.91 9.80
N LEU A 3 1.85 -5.58 8.69
CA LEU A 3 1.72 -5.03 7.35
C LEU A 3 0.31 -5.33 6.82
N PHE A 4 -0.35 -4.32 6.26
CA PHE A 4 -1.64 -4.45 5.60
C PHE A 4 -1.57 -3.95 4.15
N ILE A 5 -2.16 -4.70 3.22
CA ILE A 5 -2.57 -4.20 1.92
C ILE A 5 -4.02 -3.73 2.04
N ILE A 6 -4.27 -2.48 1.66
CA ILE A 6 -5.62 -1.92 1.50
C ILE A 6 -5.88 -1.77 0.01
N HIS A 7 -6.72 -2.64 -0.54
CA HIS A 7 -7.15 -2.57 -1.92
C HIS A 7 -8.24 -1.52 -2.08
N VAL A 8 -8.07 -0.61 -3.03
CA VAL A 8 -8.98 0.52 -3.26
C VAL A 8 -9.33 0.69 -4.73
N GLY A 9 -10.60 0.96 -4.98
CA GLY A 9 -11.16 1.34 -6.27
C GLY A 9 -11.47 2.84 -6.35
N TYR A 10 -11.33 3.43 -7.53
CA TYR A 10 -11.70 4.82 -7.82
C TYR A 10 -11.78 5.11 -9.32
N TYR A 11 -12.47 6.18 -9.67
CA TYR A 11 -12.52 6.69 -11.04
C TYR A 11 -11.60 7.90 -11.20
N ASP A 12 -10.92 7.96 -12.34
CA ASP A 12 -10.07 9.09 -12.72
C ASP A 12 -10.25 9.41 -14.20
N ASN A 13 -11.12 10.38 -14.48
CA ASN A 13 -11.50 10.76 -15.86
C ASN A 13 -10.33 11.34 -16.67
N GLU A 14 -9.23 11.74 -16.04
CA GLU A 14 -8.01 12.15 -16.75
C GLU A 14 -7.21 10.94 -17.27
N VAL A 15 -7.31 9.80 -16.59
CA VAL A 15 -6.56 8.57 -16.89
C VAL A 15 -7.37 7.60 -17.73
N GLY A 16 -8.67 7.45 -17.45
CA GLY A 16 -9.51 6.51 -18.18
C GLY A 16 -10.98 6.52 -17.78
N MET A 17 -11.78 5.79 -18.56
CA MET A 17 -13.24 5.69 -18.37
C MET A 17 -13.65 4.60 -17.37
N TYR A 18 -12.77 3.62 -17.11
CA TYR A 18 -13.07 2.47 -16.25
C TYR A 18 -12.50 2.67 -14.85
N GLU A 19 -13.08 1.95 -13.89
CA GLU A 19 -12.63 1.94 -12.50
C GLU A 19 -11.18 1.47 -12.39
N LEU A 20 -10.35 2.30 -11.79
CA LEU A 20 -8.96 2.01 -11.48
C LEU A 20 -8.88 1.38 -10.10
N HIS A 21 -7.98 0.43 -9.96
CA HIS A 21 -7.69 -0.19 -8.69
C HIS A 21 -6.22 0.02 -8.31
N SER A 22 -5.97 0.24 -7.02
CA SER A 22 -4.63 0.42 -6.47
C SER A 22 -4.54 -0.21 -5.07
N GLN A 23 -3.37 -0.08 -4.44
CA GLN A 23 -3.12 -0.55 -3.08
C GLN A 23 -2.41 0.49 -2.23
N PHE A 24 -2.77 0.56 -0.94
CA PHE A 24 -1.90 1.13 0.08
C PHE A 24 -1.22 0.03 0.88
N LEU A 25 0.09 0.17 1.09
CA LEU A 25 0.83 -0.60 2.09
C LEU A 25 0.84 0.20 3.39
N ILE A 26 0.29 -0.36 4.46
CA ILE A 26 0.14 0.33 5.75
C ILE A 26 0.66 -0.55 6.88
N ALA A 27 1.57 0.00 7.67
CA ALA A 27 1.95 -0.58 8.95
C ALA A 27 0.96 -0.13 10.04
N ALA A 28 0.30 -1.07 10.72
CA ALA A 28 -0.65 -0.77 11.78
C ALA A 28 -0.72 -1.86 12.85
N LYS A 29 -1.44 -1.61 13.95
CA LYS A 29 -1.69 -2.62 15.00
C LYS A 29 -2.86 -3.53 14.63
N THR A 30 -3.89 -2.99 13.99
CA THR A 30 -5.11 -3.70 13.62
C THR A 30 -5.55 -3.31 12.21
N ALA A 31 -6.42 -4.14 11.60
CA ALA A 31 -7.05 -3.81 10.32
C ALA A 31 -7.89 -2.53 10.39
N ALA A 32 -8.52 -2.25 11.54
CA ALA A 32 -9.28 -1.03 11.77
C ALA A 32 -8.38 0.22 11.77
N ASP A 33 -7.22 0.14 12.42
CA ASP A 33 -6.22 1.21 12.39
C ASP A 33 -5.69 1.42 10.97
N ALA A 34 -5.41 0.34 10.24
CA ALA A 34 -4.95 0.41 8.86
C ALA A 34 -5.97 1.10 7.94
N LYS A 35 -7.26 0.73 8.08
CA LYS A 35 -8.38 1.40 7.40
C LYS A 35 -8.41 2.88 7.72
N ASN A 36 -8.35 3.25 9.00
CA ASN A 36 -8.43 4.66 9.43
C ASN A 36 -7.26 5.48 8.86
N ILE A 37 -6.05 4.91 8.83
CA ILE A 37 -4.90 5.54 8.18
C ILE A 37 -5.15 5.71 6.68
N ALA A 38 -5.65 4.69 5.98
CA ALA A 38 -5.91 4.74 4.54
C ALA A 38 -6.90 5.86 4.17
N ILE A 39 -8.08 5.89 4.80
CA ILE A 39 -9.13 6.87 4.50
C ILE A 39 -8.74 8.30 4.89
N SER A 40 -7.75 8.46 5.77
CA SER A 40 -7.24 9.77 6.17
C SER A 40 -6.34 10.42 5.11
N LYS A 41 -5.76 9.62 4.20
CA LYS A 41 -4.79 10.10 3.19
C LYS A 41 -5.42 11.13 2.26
N PRO A 42 -4.71 12.21 1.89
CA PRO A 42 -5.22 13.23 0.98
C PRO A 42 -5.68 12.65 -0.37
N VAL A 43 -4.90 11.74 -0.95
CA VAL A 43 -5.22 11.11 -2.24
C VAL A 43 -6.48 10.25 -2.19
N TYR A 44 -6.73 9.56 -1.06
CA TYR A 44 -7.94 8.77 -0.85
C TYR A 44 -9.18 9.65 -0.97
N LYS A 45 -9.16 10.80 -0.29
CA LYS A 45 -10.25 11.78 -0.29
C LYS A 45 -10.39 12.46 -1.65
N ALA A 46 -9.27 12.91 -2.23
CA ALA A 46 -9.27 13.65 -3.49
C ALA A 46 -9.81 12.84 -4.67
N LYS A 47 -9.54 11.52 -4.70
CA LYS A 47 -10.01 10.61 -5.75
C LYS A 47 -11.33 9.89 -5.40
N ASN A 48 -11.97 10.24 -4.28
CA ASN A 48 -13.19 9.57 -3.78
C ASN A 48 -13.05 8.03 -3.77
N MET A 49 -11.93 7.54 -3.25
CA MET A 49 -11.66 6.09 -3.23
C MET A 49 -12.63 5.35 -2.31
N HIS A 50 -12.90 4.09 -2.64
CA HIS A 50 -13.53 3.12 -1.73
C HIS A 50 -12.59 1.94 -1.46
N ILE A 51 -12.84 1.19 -0.39
CA ILE A 51 -12.04 0.02 -0.01
C ILE A 51 -12.79 -1.23 -0.43
N ASP A 52 -12.17 -2.05 -1.27
CA ASP A 52 -12.69 -3.33 -1.71
C ASP A 52 -12.23 -4.48 -0.82
N GLY A 53 -11.03 -4.34 -0.22
CA GLY A 53 -10.44 -5.39 0.60
C GLY A 53 -9.30 -4.91 1.47
N ILE A 54 -9.11 -5.62 2.59
CA ILE A 54 -7.98 -5.42 3.50
C ILE A 54 -7.37 -6.79 3.79
N GLN A 55 -6.08 -6.93 3.56
CA GLN A 55 -5.32 -8.16 3.85
C GLN A 55 -4.16 -7.85 4.79
N GLU A 56 -4.07 -8.58 5.90
CA GLU A 56 -2.85 -8.62 6.72
C GLU A 56 -1.82 -9.53 6.04
N ILE A 57 -0.59 -9.04 5.87
CA ILE A 57 0.53 -9.88 5.42
C ILE A 57 1.46 -10.14 6.60
N ASN A 58 1.56 -11.41 6.98
CA ASN A 58 2.46 -11.88 8.03
C ASN A 58 3.56 -12.81 7.49
N GLN A 59 3.40 -13.35 6.28
CA GLN A 59 4.35 -14.23 5.62
C GLN A 59 4.26 -14.11 4.08
N ILE A 60 5.39 -14.25 3.39
CA ILE A 60 5.47 -14.38 1.92
C ILE A 60 6.52 -15.45 1.59
N ASP A 61 6.20 -16.39 0.70
CA ASP A 61 7.12 -17.44 0.22
C ASP A 61 7.89 -18.18 1.33
N GLY A 62 7.22 -18.44 2.46
CA GLY A 62 7.85 -19.10 3.62
C GLY A 62 8.53 -18.16 4.61
N TYR A 63 8.74 -16.88 4.28
CA TYR A 63 9.42 -15.89 5.12
C TYR A 63 8.44 -15.07 5.97
N SER A 64 8.67 -15.01 7.27
CA SER A 64 7.93 -14.15 8.18
C SER A 64 8.26 -12.68 7.96
N ILE A 65 7.24 -11.81 8.00
CA ILE A 65 7.41 -10.36 7.98
C ILE A 65 7.43 -9.83 9.42
N ASP A 66 8.52 -9.15 9.79
CA ASP A 66 8.62 -8.44 11.07
C ASP A 66 8.87 -6.95 10.82
N LEU A 67 7.90 -6.11 11.23
CA LEU A 67 8.01 -4.66 11.10
C LEU A 67 8.46 -4.04 12.41
N LYS A 68 9.69 -3.52 12.40
CA LYS A 68 10.31 -2.78 13.51
C LYS A 68 10.21 -1.27 13.28
N PRO A 69 9.84 -0.48 14.29
CA PRO A 69 9.92 0.97 14.17
C PRO A 69 11.38 1.39 14.02
N THR A 70 11.63 2.41 13.20
CA THR A 70 12.94 3.04 13.05
C THR A 70 12.78 4.54 13.20
N LEU A 71 13.80 5.20 13.77
CA LEU A 71 13.91 6.65 13.82
C LEU A 71 14.60 7.21 12.57
N ASP A 72 15.30 6.34 11.82
CA ASP A 72 16.02 6.71 10.62
C ASP A 72 15.06 6.75 9.43
N SER A 73 15.17 7.77 8.58
CA SER A 73 14.51 7.81 7.27
C SER A 73 15.22 6.85 6.32
N LEU A 74 14.91 5.56 6.43
CA LEU A 74 15.41 4.55 5.52
C LEU A 74 14.65 4.66 4.18
N GLU A 75 15.37 4.93 3.11
CA GLU A 75 14.81 4.89 1.76
C GLU A 75 14.86 3.45 1.23
N ASN A 76 13.76 3.02 0.61
CA ASN A 76 13.75 1.76 -0.11
C ASN A 76 14.61 1.90 -1.37
N LYS A 77 15.50 0.93 -1.63
CA LYS A 77 16.24 0.89 -2.89
C LYS A 77 15.26 0.69 -4.04
N ILE A 78 15.23 1.64 -4.97
CA ILE A 78 14.51 1.53 -6.23
C ILE A 78 15.49 1.03 -7.28
N TYR A 79 15.23 -0.13 -7.87
CA TYR A 79 16.03 -0.65 -8.97
C TYR A 79 15.58 -0.01 -10.27
N SER A 80 16.52 0.55 -11.03
CA SER A 80 16.24 1.11 -12.35
C SER A 80 15.96 0.01 -13.38
N TYR A 81 15.30 0.39 -14.48
CA TYR A 81 15.05 -0.52 -15.60
C TYR A 81 16.34 -1.15 -16.14
N GLN A 82 17.43 -0.38 -16.23
CA GLN A 82 18.71 -0.90 -16.76
C GLN A 82 19.35 -1.91 -15.80
N GLU A 83 19.32 -1.65 -14.49
CA GLU A 83 19.81 -2.61 -13.49
C GLU A 83 19.05 -3.93 -13.61
N ILE A 84 17.72 -3.89 -13.68
CA ILE A 84 16.88 -5.08 -13.81
C ILE A 84 17.18 -5.84 -15.10
N LYS A 85 17.35 -5.13 -16.23
CA LYS A 85 17.65 -5.76 -17.52
C LYS A 85 19.00 -6.48 -17.55
N SER A 86 19.92 -6.10 -16.65
CA SER A 86 21.28 -6.65 -16.59
C SER A 86 21.50 -7.79 -15.58
N MET A 87 20.47 -8.15 -14.79
CA MET A 87 20.49 -9.30 -13.87
C MET A 87 20.17 -10.61 -14.60
#